data_AF-A0A6S4QDK6-F1
#
_entry.id   AF-A0A6S4QDK6-F1
#
_cell.length_a   1.000
_cell.length_b   1.000
_cell.length_c   1.000
_cell.angle_alpha   90.00
_cell.angle_beta   90.00
_cell.angle_gamma   90.00
#
_symmetry.space_group_name_H-M   'P 1'
#
loop_
_entity.id
_entity.type
_entity.pdbx_description
1 polymer ?
#
loop_
_entity_poly.entity_id
_entity_poly.type
_entity_poly.pdbx_seq_one_letter_code
_entity_poly.pdbx_strand_id
1 'polypeptide(L)'
;MGRDIPKIVYMGSPLFAARLLEFIITMRLADVCAVWTVAKRIRSRVRNRKALRSDEESTPVGQVAQRLNITLHEPEEITALDVAAMRGYEADFIFIVAYGKILPEAFFAAARYGAYNLHFSLLPRYRGAAPITAAILNGDRETGITIQKVVKRMDAGPIVLQEAFAAAELDYEQVLRHSIERAHNLFQVFFTSQVGTNNSPLWAAPRLLEQNETKATYTKKIDATATEMTQAETSLSFHRKMLAFKHWRGVMFFIKEVKYFVVTYQFLRTENFYQSPLFKADQSFAAQTKTLLTDIEWEAWNGKTTVPLHCFKSLKQCFYLLTTQNKRLFLWLNGDLMPIEILTLKRAGGRTITAKDFINGSREKFPIAVN
;
A
#
# COMPACT_ATOMS: atom_id res chain seq x y z
N MET A 1 9.61 44.62 -4.26
CA MET A 1 10.30 43.80 -3.24
C MET A 1 10.05 42.35 -3.60
N GLY A 2 11.09 41.60 -3.96
CA GLY A 2 10.95 40.19 -4.36
C GLY A 2 10.46 39.35 -3.18
N ARG A 3 9.64 38.32 -3.44
CA ARG A 3 9.19 37.42 -2.38
C ARG A 3 10.32 36.45 -2.05
N ASP A 4 10.77 36.45 -0.80
CA ASP A 4 11.79 35.54 -0.27
C ASP A 4 11.32 34.07 -0.19
N ILE A 5 10.02 33.81 -0.41
CA ILE A 5 9.36 32.50 -0.28
C ILE A 5 8.52 32.26 -1.55
N PRO A 6 8.51 31.05 -2.13
CA PRO A 6 7.83 30.81 -3.40
C PRO A 6 6.32 30.68 -3.17
N LYS A 7 5.54 31.18 -4.12
CA LYS A 7 4.07 31.01 -4.15
C LYS A 7 3.74 29.65 -4.73
N ILE A 8 2.98 28.83 -4.01
CA ILE A 8 2.59 27.50 -4.50
C ILE A 8 1.09 27.27 -4.50
N VAL A 9 0.67 26.42 -5.43
CA VAL A 9 -0.61 25.70 -5.35
C VAL A 9 -0.30 24.28 -4.89
N TYR A 10 -0.99 23.81 -3.85
CA TYR A 10 -0.82 22.47 -3.31
C TYR A 10 -1.96 21.55 -3.77
N MET A 11 -1.66 20.33 -4.16
CA MET A 11 -2.65 19.35 -4.60
C MET A 11 -2.47 18.04 -3.84
N GLY A 12 -3.48 17.62 -3.07
CA GLY A 12 -3.40 16.38 -2.31
C GLY A 12 -4.72 16.03 -1.67
N SER A 13 -4.85 14.77 -1.22
CA SER A 13 -6.09 14.24 -0.68
C SER A 13 -5.94 13.52 0.68
N PRO A 14 -5.03 12.54 0.84
CA PRO A 14 -5.01 11.68 2.04
C PRO A 14 -4.42 12.39 3.27
N LEU A 15 -4.60 11.78 4.45
CA LEU A 15 -4.14 12.32 5.73
C LEU A 15 -2.64 12.62 5.78
N PHE A 16 -1.79 11.78 5.20
CA PHE A 16 -0.35 12.06 5.17
C PHE A 16 -0.01 13.27 4.30
N ALA A 17 -0.74 13.49 3.21
CA ALA A 17 -0.58 14.68 2.37
C ALA A 17 -1.03 15.95 3.11
N ALA A 18 -2.04 15.84 3.99
CA ALA A 18 -2.45 16.94 4.86
C ALA A 18 -1.35 17.31 5.87
N ARG A 19 -0.71 16.31 6.49
CA ARG A 19 0.43 16.54 7.40
C ARG A 19 1.62 17.21 6.71
N LEU A 20 1.88 16.82 5.46
CA LEU A 20 2.92 17.43 4.64
C LEU A 20 2.59 18.88 4.23
N LEU A 21 1.32 19.18 3.95
CA LEU A 21 0.86 20.57 3.75
C LEU A 21 1.05 21.41 5.01
N GLU A 22 0.63 20.90 6.18
CA GLU A 22 0.83 21.57 7.47
C GLU A 22 2.31 21.83 7.72
N PHE A 23 3.19 20.85 7.44
CA PHE A 23 4.63 21.03 7.57
C PHE A 23 5.17 22.18 6.71
N ILE A 24 4.80 22.25 5.42
CA ILE A 24 5.22 23.34 4.52
C ILE A 24 4.82 24.70 5.10
N ILE A 25 3.59 24.83 5.61
CA ILE A 25 3.05 26.07 6.16
C ILE A 25 3.72 26.44 7.48
N THR A 26 3.82 25.49 8.42
CA THR A 26 4.41 25.71 9.75
C THR A 26 5.88 26.09 9.66
N MET A 27 6.62 25.45 8.75
CA MET A 27 8.03 25.74 8.51
C MET A 27 8.27 26.95 7.60
N ARG A 28 7.19 27.59 7.12
CA ARG A 28 7.23 28.75 6.19
C ARG A 28 8.08 28.49 4.95
N LEU A 29 8.01 27.28 4.41
CA LEU A 29 8.77 26.89 3.21
C LEU A 29 8.17 27.47 1.93
N ALA A 30 6.86 27.71 1.91
CA ALA A 30 6.14 28.25 0.77
C ALA A 30 4.91 29.07 1.18
N ASP A 31 4.51 30.02 0.33
CA ASP A 31 3.23 30.72 0.41
C ASP A 31 2.16 29.89 -0.33
N VAL A 32 1.37 29.12 0.42
CA VAL A 32 0.33 28.25 -0.14
C VAL A 32 -0.92 29.08 -0.44
N CYS A 33 -1.07 29.48 -1.70
CA CYS A 33 -2.13 30.40 -2.10
C CYS A 33 -3.47 29.70 -2.41
N ALA A 34 -3.44 28.41 -2.77
CA ALA A 34 -4.62 27.60 -2.98
C ALA A 34 -4.33 26.11 -2.86
N VAL A 35 -5.37 25.34 -2.55
CA VAL A 35 -5.34 23.90 -2.39
C VAL A 35 -6.37 23.25 -3.31
N TRP A 36 -5.94 22.26 -4.08
CA TRP A 36 -6.84 21.33 -4.78
C TRP A 36 -6.87 19.99 -4.08
N THR A 37 -8.07 19.49 -3.85
CA THR A 37 -8.29 18.11 -3.44
C THR A 37 -9.38 17.46 -4.29
N VAL A 38 -9.59 16.16 -4.14
CA VAL A 38 -10.66 15.45 -4.83
C VAL A 38 -11.98 15.65 -4.09
N ALA A 39 -13.07 15.88 -4.84
CA ALA A 39 -14.42 15.87 -4.28
C ALA A 39 -14.68 14.56 -3.50
N LYS A 40 -15.11 14.68 -2.25
CA LYS A 40 -15.50 13.52 -1.44
C LYS A 40 -16.80 12.94 -2.02
N ARG A 41 -16.74 11.74 -2.60
CA ARG A 41 -17.96 10.98 -2.93
C ARG A 41 -18.71 10.65 -1.64
N ILE A 42 -19.78 11.39 -1.36
CA ILE A 42 -20.74 11.04 -0.31
C ILE A 42 -21.36 9.70 -0.71
N ARG A 43 -20.87 8.60 -0.15
CA ARG A 43 -21.50 7.28 -0.32
C ARG A 43 -22.87 7.36 0.36
N SER A 44 -23.93 7.34 -0.44
CA SER A 44 -25.32 7.21 -0.01
C SER A 44 -25.51 5.93 0.82
N ARG A 45 -25.32 6.03 2.15
CA ARG A 45 -25.73 5.00 3.11
C ARG A 45 -26.55 5.53 4.29
N VAL A 46 -26.86 6.82 4.33
CA VAL A 46 -27.77 7.37 5.35
C VAL A 46 -28.99 7.96 4.65
N ARG A 47 -30.13 7.32 4.87
CA ARG A 47 -31.45 7.64 4.29
C ARG A 47 -32.10 8.90 4.91
N ASN A 48 -31.34 9.75 5.61
CA ASN A 48 -31.82 10.98 6.22
C ASN A 48 -30.88 12.15 5.88
N ARG A 49 -31.27 12.90 4.83
CA ARG A 49 -30.48 13.92 4.13
C ARG A 49 -30.43 15.30 4.80
N LYS A 50 -30.78 15.45 6.07
CA LYS A 50 -30.94 16.79 6.69
C LYS A 50 -30.14 17.08 7.97
N ALA A 51 -29.38 16.13 8.51
CA ALA A 51 -28.72 16.32 9.82
C ALA A 51 -27.20 16.09 9.85
N LEU A 52 -26.53 15.89 8.71
CA LEU A 52 -25.06 15.83 8.63
C LEU A 52 -24.57 16.80 7.56
N ARG A 53 -24.52 18.08 7.93
CA ARG A 53 -23.76 19.15 7.23
C ARG A 53 -22.73 19.73 8.20
N SER A 54 -22.07 18.86 8.94
CA SER A 54 -21.02 19.23 9.89
C SER A 54 -19.68 18.87 9.25
N ASP A 55 -18.84 19.88 8.97
CA ASP A 55 -17.36 19.99 8.92
C ASP A 55 -16.45 18.82 8.42
N GLU A 56 -16.98 17.62 8.18
CA GLU A 56 -16.33 16.43 7.64
C GLU A 56 -16.68 16.23 6.14
N GLU A 57 -17.00 17.29 5.41
CA GLU A 57 -17.41 17.17 3.99
C GLU A 57 -16.23 17.10 3.01
N SER A 58 -15.03 17.53 3.42
CA SER A 58 -13.83 17.48 2.57
C SER A 58 -12.88 16.33 2.92
N THR A 59 -11.86 16.15 2.11
CA THR A 59 -10.69 15.29 2.38
C THR A 59 -9.83 15.86 3.51
N PRO A 60 -8.92 15.06 4.13
CA PRO A 60 -7.96 15.59 5.09
C PRO A 60 -7.17 16.84 4.64
N VAL A 61 -6.75 16.91 3.37
CA VAL A 61 -6.05 18.09 2.84
C VAL A 61 -6.99 19.29 2.73
N GLY A 62 -8.22 19.10 2.27
CA GLY A 62 -9.19 20.18 2.18
C GLY A 62 -9.65 20.68 3.55
N GLN A 63 -9.72 19.82 4.56
CA GLN A 63 -9.95 20.21 5.95
C GLN A 63 -8.84 21.14 6.48
N VAL A 64 -7.57 20.87 6.14
CA VAL A 64 -6.47 21.78 6.46
C VAL A 64 -6.65 23.13 5.77
N ALA A 65 -7.02 23.14 4.48
CA ALA A 65 -7.25 24.37 3.73
C ALA A 65 -8.39 25.21 4.34
N GLN A 66 -9.52 24.59 4.65
CA GLN A 66 -10.66 25.24 5.32
C GLN A 66 -10.26 25.83 6.67
N ARG A 67 -9.60 25.04 7.52
CA ARG A 67 -9.17 25.46 8.86
C ARG A 67 -8.20 26.65 8.81
N LEU A 68 -7.36 26.73 7.78
CA LEU A 68 -6.38 27.79 7.60
C LEU A 68 -6.86 28.92 6.66
N ASN A 69 -8.13 28.90 6.24
CA ASN A 69 -8.72 29.86 5.29
C ASN A 69 -7.95 29.98 3.96
N ILE A 70 -7.34 28.89 3.49
CA ILE A 70 -6.71 28.82 2.17
C ILE A 70 -7.79 28.50 1.14
N THR A 71 -7.73 29.14 -0.04
CA THR A 71 -8.71 28.86 -1.10
C THR A 71 -8.70 27.39 -1.48
N LEU A 72 -9.87 26.75 -1.38
CA LEU A 72 -10.04 25.32 -1.62
C LEU A 72 -10.82 25.06 -2.90
N HIS A 73 -10.29 24.18 -3.74
CA HIS A 73 -10.94 23.67 -4.95
C HIS A 73 -11.15 22.17 -4.84
N GLU A 74 -12.40 21.73 -5.04
CA GLU A 74 -12.78 20.32 -4.97
C GLU A 74 -13.49 19.85 -6.25
N PRO A 75 -12.89 20.03 -7.44
CA PRO A 75 -13.57 19.68 -8.68
C PRO A 75 -13.78 18.18 -8.81
N GLU A 76 -14.91 17.77 -9.39
CA GLU A 76 -15.13 16.37 -9.81
C GLU A 76 -14.22 15.98 -10.97
N GLU A 77 -13.93 16.90 -11.88
CA GLU A 77 -12.98 16.76 -12.99
C GLU A 77 -12.31 18.11 -13.25
N ILE A 78 -11.06 18.12 -13.73
CA ILE A 78 -10.36 19.38 -14.05
C ILE A 78 -10.91 19.94 -15.35
N THR A 79 -11.54 21.11 -15.30
CA THR A 79 -12.15 21.81 -16.43
C THR A 79 -11.27 22.94 -16.96
N ALA A 80 -11.70 23.57 -18.07
CA ALA A 80 -11.06 24.78 -18.56
C ALA A 80 -11.15 25.96 -17.56
N LEU A 81 -12.19 26.00 -16.73
CA LEU A 81 -12.33 27.01 -15.67
C LEU A 81 -11.28 26.80 -14.57
N ASP A 82 -11.00 25.54 -14.20
CA ASP A 82 -9.95 25.23 -13.23
C ASP A 82 -8.56 25.63 -13.75
N VAL A 83 -8.30 25.42 -15.04
CA VAL A 83 -7.06 25.88 -15.68
C VAL A 83 -6.95 27.41 -15.66
N ALA A 84 -8.04 28.12 -15.94
CA ALA A 84 -8.07 29.58 -15.88
C ALA A 84 -7.87 30.09 -14.45
N ALA A 85 -8.52 29.48 -13.46
CA ALA A 85 -8.33 29.77 -12.05
C ALA A 85 -6.88 29.54 -11.62
N MET A 86 -6.29 28.40 -11.98
CA MET A 86 -4.89 28.08 -11.71
C MET A 86 -3.93 29.16 -12.25
N ARG A 87 -4.14 29.64 -13.48
CA ARG A 87 -3.35 30.75 -14.05
C ARG A 87 -3.48 32.04 -13.24
N GLY A 88 -4.69 32.36 -12.77
CA GLY A 88 -4.95 33.56 -11.96
C GLY A 88 -4.22 33.57 -10.61
N TYR A 89 -3.78 32.41 -10.11
CA TYR A 89 -2.96 32.36 -8.90
C TYR A 89 -1.52 32.82 -9.12
N GLU A 90 -1.02 32.87 -10.36
CA GLU A 90 0.37 33.25 -10.66
C GLU A 90 1.38 32.50 -9.78
N ALA A 91 1.14 31.20 -9.56
CA ALA A 91 1.99 30.39 -8.70
C ALA A 91 3.34 30.11 -9.36
N ASP A 92 4.40 30.11 -8.54
CA ASP A 92 5.73 29.68 -8.97
C ASP A 92 5.72 28.17 -9.25
N PHE A 93 5.09 27.39 -8.37
CA PHE A 93 5.03 25.94 -8.46
C PHE A 93 3.63 25.39 -8.20
N ILE A 94 3.30 24.27 -8.85
CA ILE A 94 2.26 23.35 -8.36
C ILE A 94 2.97 22.19 -7.65
N PHE A 95 2.57 21.87 -6.42
CA PHE A 95 3.08 20.73 -5.66
C PHE A 95 2.01 19.68 -5.46
N ILE A 96 2.25 18.48 -5.99
CA ILE A 96 1.32 17.36 -5.97
C ILE A 96 1.81 16.31 -4.97
N VAL A 97 0.93 15.92 -4.06
CA VAL A 97 1.16 14.87 -3.07
C VAL A 97 -0.09 14.01 -2.98
N ALA A 98 -0.09 12.88 -3.69
CA ALA A 98 -1.20 11.92 -3.68
C ALA A 98 -2.59 12.56 -3.94
N TYR A 99 -2.68 13.41 -4.96
CA TYR A 99 -3.94 14.04 -5.39
C TYR A 99 -4.97 13.01 -5.85
N GLY A 100 -4.55 12.04 -6.68
CA GLY A 100 -5.38 10.88 -7.05
C GLY A 100 -6.18 11.04 -8.36
N LYS A 101 -5.98 12.12 -9.10
CA LYS A 101 -6.50 12.32 -10.47
C LYS A 101 -5.38 12.66 -11.44
N ILE A 102 -5.58 12.32 -12.71
CA ILE A 102 -4.69 12.72 -13.79
C ILE A 102 -4.96 14.19 -14.12
N LEU A 103 -3.90 14.98 -14.24
CA LEU A 103 -4.01 16.39 -14.59
C LEU A 103 -3.81 16.58 -16.10
N PRO A 104 -4.63 17.41 -16.76
CA PRO A 104 -4.36 17.81 -18.13
C PRO A 104 -3.09 18.67 -18.18
N GLU A 105 -2.37 18.58 -19.29
CA GLU A 105 -1.11 19.31 -19.49
C GLU A 105 -1.24 20.81 -19.33
N ALA A 106 -2.35 21.38 -19.80
CA ALA A 106 -2.66 22.79 -19.64
C ALA A 106 -2.74 23.24 -18.16
N PHE A 107 -3.08 22.33 -17.24
CA PHE A 107 -3.15 22.64 -15.81
C PHE A 107 -1.76 22.67 -15.20
N PHE A 108 -0.95 21.61 -15.39
CA PHE A 108 0.38 21.57 -14.77
C PHE A 108 1.40 22.50 -15.44
N ALA A 109 1.13 22.96 -16.67
CA ALA A 109 1.92 23.99 -17.34
C ALA A 109 1.54 25.43 -16.94
N ALA A 110 0.48 25.63 -16.14
CA ALA A 110 0.00 26.96 -15.77
C ALA A 110 0.85 27.65 -14.68
N ALA A 111 1.65 26.89 -13.91
CA ALA A 111 2.60 27.46 -12.95
C ALA A 111 3.90 27.88 -13.66
N ARG A 112 4.54 28.94 -13.17
CA ARG A 112 5.74 29.53 -13.77
C ARG A 112 6.88 28.52 -14.00
N TYR A 113 7.13 27.65 -13.03
CA TYR A 113 8.16 26.61 -13.10
C TYR A 113 7.58 25.19 -13.28
N GLY A 114 6.28 25.10 -13.54
CA GLY A 114 5.53 23.86 -13.73
C GLY A 114 5.12 23.17 -12.42
N ALA A 115 4.67 21.91 -12.55
CA ALA A 115 4.26 21.09 -11.42
C ALA A 115 5.32 20.05 -11.03
N TYR A 116 5.34 19.72 -9.74
CA TYR A 116 6.23 18.73 -9.14
C TYR A 116 5.41 17.73 -8.33
N ASN A 117 5.77 16.46 -8.38
CA ASN A 117 5.09 15.37 -7.68
C ASN A 117 6.04 14.75 -6.64
N LEU A 118 5.54 14.58 -5.42
CA LEU A 118 6.20 13.74 -4.40
C LEU A 118 5.74 12.29 -4.59
N HIS A 119 6.63 11.48 -5.13
CA HIS A 119 6.40 10.07 -5.42
C HIS A 119 7.03 9.17 -4.35
N PHE A 120 6.32 8.12 -3.94
CA PHE A 120 6.70 7.28 -2.80
C PHE A 120 7.52 6.03 -3.19
N SER A 121 8.44 6.20 -4.13
CA SER A 121 9.49 5.23 -4.45
C SER A 121 10.77 5.92 -4.91
N LEU A 122 11.82 5.13 -5.07
CA LEU A 122 13.02 5.50 -5.82
C LEU A 122 12.74 5.36 -7.32
N LEU A 123 12.28 6.44 -7.96
CA LEU A 123 12.12 6.49 -9.42
C LEU A 123 13.45 6.19 -10.13
N PRO A 124 13.43 5.47 -11.24
CA PRO A 124 12.27 5.13 -12.07
C PRO A 124 11.47 3.88 -11.63
N ARG A 125 11.82 3.23 -10.51
CA ARG A 125 11.06 2.07 -10.04
C ARG A 125 9.68 2.49 -9.52
N TYR A 126 8.68 1.66 -9.77
CA TYR A 126 7.31 1.80 -9.26
C TYR A 126 6.57 3.09 -9.65
N ARG A 127 6.67 3.51 -10.92
CA ARG A 127 5.78 4.53 -11.48
C ARG A 127 4.31 4.12 -11.29
N GLY A 128 3.42 5.05 -10.95
CA GLY A 128 1.98 4.81 -10.82
C GLY A 128 1.44 4.79 -9.40
N ALA A 129 0.28 4.13 -9.23
CA ALA A 129 -0.65 4.43 -8.15
C ALA A 129 -0.34 3.80 -6.77
N ALA A 130 0.54 2.80 -6.69
CA ALA A 130 0.76 2.05 -5.45
C ALA A 130 2.23 1.65 -5.18
N PRO A 131 3.16 2.63 -5.18
CA PRO A 131 4.59 2.36 -5.03
C PRO A 131 4.98 1.71 -3.70
N ILE A 132 4.44 2.19 -2.56
CA ILE A 132 4.74 1.64 -1.23
C ILE A 132 4.38 0.16 -1.16
N THR A 133 3.14 -0.18 -1.53
CA THR A 133 2.67 -1.57 -1.51
C THR A 133 3.52 -2.45 -2.43
N ALA A 134 3.87 -1.96 -3.63
CA ALA A 134 4.66 -2.74 -4.58
C ALA A 134 6.08 -3.04 -4.06
N ALA A 135 6.74 -2.06 -3.43
CA ALA A 135 8.05 -2.25 -2.82
C ALA A 135 8.01 -3.35 -1.74
N ILE A 136 6.98 -3.36 -0.89
CA ILE A 136 6.80 -4.37 0.16
C ILE A 136 6.48 -5.74 -0.45
N LEU A 137 5.57 -5.82 -1.42
CA LEU A 137 5.20 -7.08 -2.10
C LEU A 137 6.41 -7.75 -2.78
N ASN A 138 7.29 -6.95 -3.38
CA ASN A 138 8.52 -7.44 -3.99
C ASN A 138 9.62 -7.76 -2.97
N GLY A 139 9.44 -7.35 -1.70
CA GLY A 139 10.40 -7.53 -0.63
C GLY A 139 11.68 -6.75 -0.84
N ASP A 140 11.55 -5.51 -1.33
CA ASP A 140 12.69 -4.62 -1.48
C ASP A 140 13.33 -4.33 -0.12
N ARG A 141 14.66 -4.48 -0.06
CA ARG A 141 15.44 -4.14 1.13
C ARG A 141 15.57 -2.64 1.36
N GLU A 142 15.37 -1.85 0.31
CA GLU A 142 15.46 -0.40 0.29
C GLU A 142 14.34 0.17 -0.59
N THR A 143 13.73 1.26 -0.13
CA THR A 143 12.80 2.08 -0.90
C THR A 143 13.11 3.55 -0.62
N GLY A 144 12.23 4.46 -1.01
CA GLY A 144 12.47 5.88 -0.81
C GLY A 144 11.34 6.74 -1.33
N ILE A 145 11.66 8.02 -1.47
CA ILE A 145 10.78 9.02 -2.05
C ILE A 145 11.52 9.84 -3.09
N THR A 146 10.79 10.40 -4.05
CA THR A 146 11.34 11.22 -5.13
C THR A 146 10.46 12.45 -5.34
N ILE A 147 11.08 13.63 -5.39
CA ILE A 147 10.47 14.80 -6.02
C ILE A 147 10.86 14.78 -7.49
N GLN A 148 9.88 14.75 -8.38
CA GLN A 148 10.09 14.81 -9.84
C GLN A 148 9.26 15.95 -10.43
N LYS A 149 9.71 16.47 -11.58
CA LYS A 149 8.88 17.34 -12.40
C LYS A 149 7.78 16.52 -13.08
N VAL A 150 6.57 17.07 -13.16
CA VAL A 150 5.45 16.41 -13.82
C VAL A 150 5.56 16.60 -15.33
N VAL A 151 5.34 15.53 -16.05
CA VAL A 151 5.22 15.49 -17.51
C VAL A 151 3.97 14.70 -17.88
N LYS A 152 3.56 14.75 -19.16
CA LYS A 152 2.37 14.04 -19.65
C LYS A 152 2.37 12.54 -19.35
N ARG A 153 3.55 11.90 -19.38
CA ARG A 153 3.70 10.48 -19.10
C ARG A 153 3.81 10.26 -17.58
N MET A 154 2.95 9.38 -17.05
CA MET A 154 2.82 9.10 -15.61
C MET A 154 4.16 8.77 -14.95
N ASP A 155 4.50 9.57 -13.94
CA ASP A 155 5.70 9.47 -13.11
C ASP A 155 7.03 9.27 -13.86
N ALA A 156 7.10 9.80 -15.09
CA ALA A 156 8.24 9.63 -15.97
C ALA A 156 9.01 10.94 -16.21
N GLY A 157 8.76 11.96 -15.40
CA GLY A 157 9.43 13.24 -15.55
C GLY A 157 10.77 13.27 -14.84
N PRO A 158 11.62 14.28 -15.13
CA PRO A 158 12.95 14.35 -14.54
C PRO A 158 12.92 14.40 -13.01
N ILE A 159 13.86 13.71 -12.37
CA ILE A 159 14.06 13.70 -10.93
C ILE A 159 14.72 15.01 -10.51
N VAL A 160 14.23 15.59 -9.42
CA VAL A 160 14.81 16.78 -8.76
C VAL A 160 15.61 16.37 -7.54
N LEU A 161 14.97 15.63 -6.63
CA LEU A 161 15.56 15.13 -5.39
C LEU A 161 15.03 13.74 -5.12
N GLN A 162 15.84 12.91 -4.47
CA GLN A 162 15.49 11.55 -4.11
C GLN A 162 16.20 11.17 -2.82
N GLU A 163 15.51 10.48 -1.91
CA GLU A 163 16.07 10.00 -0.65
C GLU A 163 15.63 8.57 -0.38
N ALA A 164 16.59 7.71 -0.07
CA ALA A 164 16.41 6.29 0.18
C ALA A 164 16.38 5.96 1.67
N PHE A 165 15.80 4.81 2.00
CA PHE A 165 15.86 4.22 3.34
C PHE A 165 15.66 2.71 3.31
N ALA A 166 16.25 2.03 4.30
CA ALA A 166 16.07 0.60 4.51
C ALA A 166 14.60 0.27 4.80
N ALA A 167 14.05 -0.70 4.06
CA ALA A 167 12.64 -1.10 4.10
C ALA A 167 12.44 -2.59 4.34
N ALA A 168 13.52 -3.34 4.60
CA ALA A 168 13.45 -4.77 4.90
C ALA A 168 12.49 -5.02 6.09
N GLU A 169 11.53 -5.93 5.88
CA GLU A 169 10.52 -6.36 6.87
C GLU A 169 9.61 -5.25 7.41
N LEU A 170 9.61 -4.04 6.81
CA LEU A 170 8.70 -2.97 7.19
C LEU A 170 7.30 -3.20 6.63
N ASP A 171 6.29 -2.97 7.46
CA ASP A 171 4.90 -2.88 7.00
C ASP A 171 4.60 -1.52 6.32
N TYR A 172 3.43 -1.43 5.69
CA TYR A 172 3.01 -0.23 4.97
C TYR A 172 3.04 1.04 5.81
N GLU A 173 2.62 0.97 7.08
CA GLU A 173 2.55 2.15 7.95
C GLU A 173 3.94 2.61 8.35
N GLN A 174 4.85 1.66 8.59
CA GLN A 174 6.26 1.95 8.85
C GLN A 174 6.94 2.58 7.63
N VAL A 175 6.76 2.01 6.43
CA VAL A 175 7.29 2.60 5.19
C VAL A 175 6.71 4.00 4.97
N LEU A 176 5.40 4.18 5.13
CA LEU A 176 4.76 5.50 4.98
C LEU A 176 5.33 6.52 5.96
N ARG A 177 5.55 6.14 7.23
CA ARG A 177 6.13 7.04 8.23
C ARG A 177 7.55 7.47 7.85
N HIS A 178 8.40 6.52 7.46
CA HIS A 178 9.76 6.84 6.99
C HIS A 178 9.76 7.71 5.73
N SER A 179 8.82 7.47 4.81
CA SER A 179 8.64 8.32 3.63
C SER A 179 8.24 9.76 4.00
N ILE A 180 7.38 9.97 5.01
CA ILE A 180 7.02 11.31 5.48
C ILE A 180 8.23 12.01 6.11
N GLU A 181 9.03 11.31 6.91
CA GLU A 181 10.28 11.85 7.47
C GLU A 181 11.23 12.35 6.38
N ARG A 182 11.41 11.57 5.30
CA ARG A 182 12.27 11.94 4.17
C ARG A 182 11.64 13.11 3.40
N ALA A 183 10.30 13.16 3.31
CA ALA A 183 9.60 14.20 2.57
C ALA A 183 9.80 15.57 3.23
N HIS A 184 9.89 15.63 4.56
CA HIS A 184 10.29 16.84 5.27
C HIS A 184 11.67 17.33 4.82
N ASN A 185 12.67 16.44 4.79
CA ASN A 185 14.03 16.75 4.34
C ASN A 185 14.02 17.25 2.88
N LEU A 186 13.37 16.51 1.98
CA LEU A 186 13.32 16.87 0.57
C LEU A 186 12.60 18.19 0.32
N PHE A 187 11.53 18.50 1.06
CA PHE A 187 10.86 19.80 0.95
C PHE A 187 11.71 20.94 1.48
N GLN A 188 12.41 20.76 2.60
CA GLN A 188 13.36 21.77 3.07
C GLN A 188 14.41 22.05 2.00
N VAL A 189 15.08 21.02 1.47
CA VAL A 189 16.08 21.20 0.42
C VAL A 189 15.47 21.84 -0.84
N PHE A 190 14.30 21.38 -1.29
CA PHE A 190 13.64 21.93 -2.48
C PHE A 190 13.34 23.41 -2.32
N PHE A 191 12.73 23.81 -1.20
CA PHE A 191 12.32 25.18 -0.98
C PHE A 191 13.44 26.09 -0.49
N THR A 192 14.59 25.61 -0.01
CA THR A 192 15.69 26.51 0.39
C THR A 192 16.82 26.59 -0.63
N SER A 193 17.00 25.58 -1.49
CA SER A 193 18.11 25.53 -2.45
C SER A 193 17.89 26.37 -3.72
N GLN A 194 16.68 26.90 -3.93
CA GLN A 194 16.26 27.51 -5.20
C GLN A 194 16.19 29.05 -5.15
N VAL A 195 16.76 29.67 -4.10
CA VAL A 195 16.83 31.13 -3.97
C VAL A 195 17.88 31.67 -4.96
N GLY A 196 17.47 32.61 -5.82
CA GLY A 196 18.38 33.25 -6.78
C GLY A 196 19.51 34.00 -6.08
N THR A 197 20.69 34.06 -6.71
CA THR A 197 21.78 34.93 -6.26
C THR A 197 21.37 36.41 -6.34
N ASN A 198 21.99 37.29 -5.55
CA ASN A 198 21.68 38.74 -5.37
C ASN A 198 21.34 39.59 -6.62
N ASN A 199 21.56 39.10 -7.85
CA ASN A 199 21.19 39.76 -9.11
C ASN A 199 19.93 39.19 -9.81
N SER A 200 19.27 38.16 -9.26
CA SER A 200 17.98 37.65 -9.74
C SER A 200 17.05 37.40 -8.55
N PRO A 201 16.12 38.32 -8.23
CA PRO A 201 15.23 38.22 -7.06
C PRO A 201 14.09 37.20 -7.26
N LEU A 202 14.27 36.26 -8.19
CA LEU A 202 13.25 35.32 -8.65
C LEU A 202 13.87 33.93 -8.62
N TRP A 203 13.19 33.02 -7.92
CA TRP A 203 13.49 31.60 -7.80
C TRP A 203 14.10 30.99 -9.08
N ALA A 204 15.12 30.15 -8.93
CA ALA A 204 15.67 29.37 -10.04
C ALA A 204 14.86 28.09 -10.26
N ALA A 205 14.81 27.61 -11.50
CA ALA A 205 14.27 26.28 -11.77
C ALA A 205 15.20 25.21 -11.18
N PRO A 206 14.67 24.16 -10.54
CA PRO A 206 15.48 23.11 -9.97
C PRO A 206 16.28 22.36 -11.03
N ARG A 207 17.46 21.85 -10.65
CA ARG A 207 18.24 20.95 -11.49
C ARG A 207 17.43 19.68 -11.75
N LEU A 208 17.37 19.28 -13.02
CA LEU A 208 16.61 18.13 -13.50
C LEU A 208 17.56 17.01 -13.92
N LEU A 209 17.27 15.79 -13.48
CA LEU A 209 17.97 14.57 -13.91
C LEU A 209 16.99 13.64 -14.61
N GLU A 210 17.23 13.35 -15.89
CA GLU A 210 16.39 12.43 -16.66
C GLU A 210 16.39 11.03 -16.06
N GLN A 211 15.21 10.39 -16.07
CA GLN A 211 15.06 9.03 -15.59
C GLN A 211 15.66 8.01 -16.58
N ASN A 212 16.29 6.95 -16.07
CA ASN A 212 16.72 5.83 -16.92
C ASN A 212 15.53 4.91 -17.23
N GLU A 213 14.98 5.02 -18.44
CA GLU A 213 13.82 4.26 -18.89
C GLU A 213 13.96 2.74 -18.82
N THR A 214 15.18 2.20 -18.96
CA THR A 214 15.42 0.75 -18.90
C THR A 214 15.21 0.16 -17.51
N LYS A 215 15.22 1.01 -16.46
CA LYS A 215 15.00 0.61 -15.06
C LYS A 215 13.57 0.88 -14.59
N ALA A 216 12.70 1.40 -15.46
CA ALA A 216 11.35 1.77 -15.12
C ALA A 216 10.48 0.53 -14.84
N THR A 217 9.76 0.55 -13.72
CA THR A 217 8.74 -0.44 -13.39
C THR A 217 7.45 0.25 -13.03
N TYR A 218 6.32 -0.44 -13.15
CA TYR A 218 4.99 0.17 -13.06
C TYR A 218 4.13 -0.52 -12.00
N THR A 219 3.33 0.28 -11.32
CA THR A 219 2.33 -0.18 -10.35
C THR A 219 0.93 0.13 -10.87
N LYS A 220 -0.01 -0.75 -10.56
CA LYS A 220 -1.43 -0.55 -10.85
C LYS A 220 -2.15 -0.10 -9.58
N LYS A 221 -3.32 0.50 -9.78
CA LYS A 221 -4.23 0.78 -8.68
C LYS A 221 -4.63 -0.55 -8.03
N ILE A 222 -4.52 -0.62 -6.71
CA ILE A 222 -4.90 -1.78 -5.92
C ILE A 222 -6.41 -1.80 -5.76
N ASP A 223 -7.01 -2.98 -5.96
CA ASP A 223 -8.41 -3.23 -5.63
C ASP A 223 -8.53 -4.28 -4.51
N ALA A 224 -9.77 -4.59 -4.12
CA ALA A 224 -10.03 -5.55 -3.06
C ALA A 224 -9.57 -6.98 -3.39
N THR A 225 -9.49 -7.35 -4.67
CA THR A 225 -9.07 -8.69 -5.11
C THR A 225 -7.57 -8.90 -4.91
N ALA A 226 -6.77 -7.82 -4.94
CA ALA A 226 -5.34 -7.89 -4.66
C ALA A 226 -5.01 -8.41 -3.25
N THR A 227 -5.94 -8.27 -2.31
CA THR A 227 -5.80 -8.80 -0.94
C THR A 227 -6.19 -10.27 -0.81
N GLU A 228 -6.73 -10.90 -1.86
CA GLU A 228 -7.11 -12.31 -1.82
C GLU A 228 -5.90 -13.20 -1.75
N MET A 229 -5.95 -14.19 -0.85
CA MET A 229 -4.97 -15.25 -0.80
C MET A 229 -5.18 -16.20 -1.99
N THR A 230 -4.10 -16.51 -2.70
CA THR A 230 -4.16 -17.36 -3.91
C THR A 230 -3.26 -18.58 -3.76
N GLN A 231 -3.55 -19.62 -4.54
CA GLN A 231 -2.85 -20.91 -4.45
C GLN A 231 -1.39 -20.86 -4.92
N ALA A 232 -1.03 -19.85 -5.71
CA ALA A 232 0.33 -19.67 -6.24
C ALA A 232 1.29 -19.00 -5.24
N GLU A 233 0.81 -18.58 -4.08
CA GLU A 233 1.64 -17.86 -3.11
C GLU A 233 2.59 -18.79 -2.35
N THR A 234 3.78 -18.27 -2.04
CA THR A 234 4.71 -18.85 -1.07
C THR A 234 4.47 -18.22 0.30
N SER A 235 5.01 -18.79 1.38
CA SER A 235 4.92 -18.18 2.71
C SER A 235 5.57 -16.80 2.77
N LEU A 236 6.66 -16.58 2.03
CA LEU A 236 7.32 -15.29 1.94
C LEU A 236 6.46 -14.26 1.19
N SER A 237 5.84 -14.64 0.06
CA SER A 237 4.93 -13.73 -0.63
C SER A 237 3.67 -13.44 0.18
N PHE A 238 3.15 -14.42 0.92
CA PHE A 238 2.04 -14.22 1.88
C PHE A 238 2.43 -13.26 3.00
N HIS A 239 3.63 -13.43 3.59
CA HIS A 239 4.14 -12.54 4.63
C HIS A 239 4.23 -11.09 4.14
N ARG A 240 4.82 -10.88 2.97
CA ARG A 240 4.89 -9.56 2.32
C ARG A 240 3.51 -9.00 2.02
N LYS A 241 2.57 -9.84 1.61
CA LYS A 241 1.16 -9.46 1.39
C LYS A 241 0.51 -8.98 2.69
N MET A 242 0.75 -9.66 3.81
CA MET A 242 0.28 -9.23 5.14
C MET A 242 0.87 -7.88 5.56
N LEU A 243 2.17 -7.66 5.34
CA LEU A 243 2.85 -6.38 5.60
C LEU A 243 2.29 -5.25 4.72
N ALA A 244 2.11 -5.51 3.43
CA ALA A 244 1.68 -4.53 2.44
C ALA A 244 0.21 -4.09 2.63
N PHE A 245 -0.66 -5.02 3.04
CA PHE A 245 -2.11 -4.78 3.20
C PHE A 245 -2.56 -4.63 4.66
N LYS A 246 -1.64 -4.43 5.60
CA LYS A 246 -1.96 -4.18 7.02
C LYS A 246 -2.90 -3.00 7.22
N HIS A 247 -2.71 -1.93 6.45
CA HIS A 247 -3.55 -0.73 6.46
C HIS A 247 -4.93 -0.94 5.80
N TRP A 248 -5.17 -2.10 5.17
CA TRP A 248 -6.47 -2.53 4.66
C TRP A 248 -7.17 -3.38 5.72
N ARG A 249 -8.18 -4.16 5.31
CA ARG A 249 -8.80 -5.17 6.17
C ARG A 249 -7.92 -6.42 6.39
N GLY A 250 -6.67 -6.40 5.95
CA GLY A 250 -5.77 -7.56 5.90
C GLY A 250 -5.99 -8.43 4.67
N VAL A 251 -5.26 -9.56 4.62
CA VAL A 251 -5.38 -10.57 3.56
C VAL A 251 -6.66 -11.37 3.76
N MET A 252 -7.39 -11.57 2.67
CA MET A 252 -8.70 -12.22 2.68
C MET A 252 -8.66 -13.60 2.03
N PHE A 253 -9.57 -14.48 2.44
CA PHE A 253 -9.82 -15.77 1.79
C PHE A 253 -11.28 -16.18 2.00
N PHE A 254 -11.72 -17.21 1.27
CA PHE A 254 -13.09 -17.70 1.31
C PHE A 254 -13.16 -19.14 1.80
N ILE A 255 -14.14 -19.44 2.65
CA ILE A 255 -14.57 -20.81 2.99
C ILE A 255 -16.06 -20.90 2.67
N LYS A 256 -16.46 -21.80 1.75
CA LYS A 256 -17.86 -21.98 1.32
C LYS A 256 -18.58 -20.64 1.08
N GLU A 257 -17.95 -19.79 0.25
CA GLU A 257 -18.42 -18.44 -0.10
C GLU A 257 -18.43 -17.41 1.05
N VAL A 258 -18.12 -17.82 2.28
CA VAL A 258 -17.96 -16.90 3.41
C VAL A 258 -16.56 -16.31 3.41
N LYS A 259 -16.52 -14.97 3.41
CA LYS A 259 -15.27 -14.20 3.42
C LYS A 259 -14.70 -14.02 4.82
N TYR A 260 -13.42 -14.33 4.95
CA TYR A 260 -12.62 -14.13 6.16
C TYR A 260 -11.40 -13.26 5.88
N PHE A 261 -10.93 -12.58 6.92
CA PHE A 261 -9.67 -11.83 6.92
C PHE A 261 -8.71 -12.43 7.96
N VAL A 262 -7.45 -12.57 7.58
CA VAL A 262 -6.36 -12.94 8.50
C VAL A 262 -6.00 -11.71 9.33
N VAL A 263 -6.09 -11.84 10.66
CA VAL A 263 -5.75 -10.74 11.59
C VAL A 263 -4.35 -10.94 12.13
N THR A 264 -4.05 -12.12 12.68
CA THR A 264 -2.70 -12.48 13.12
C THR A 264 -2.36 -13.91 12.73
N TYR A 265 -1.08 -14.13 12.48
CA TYR A 265 -0.51 -15.39 12.04
C TYR A 265 0.92 -15.52 12.59
N GLN A 266 1.45 -16.73 12.56
CA GLN A 266 2.84 -16.96 12.92
C GLN A 266 3.54 -17.96 11.99
N PHE A 267 4.82 -17.67 11.75
CA PHE A 267 5.89 -18.60 11.40
C PHE A 267 5.92 -19.83 12.33
N LEU A 268 5.61 -21.08 11.92
CA LEU A 268 6.18 -22.20 12.68
C LEU A 268 7.54 -22.58 12.12
N ARG A 269 8.50 -22.69 13.03
CA ARG A 269 9.82 -23.25 12.75
C ARG A 269 9.65 -24.73 12.39
N THR A 270 10.47 -25.20 11.45
CA THR A 270 10.54 -26.61 11.05
C THR A 270 10.76 -27.55 12.25
N GLU A 271 11.49 -27.12 13.28
CA GLU A 271 11.65 -27.87 14.55
C GLU A 271 10.33 -28.10 15.30
N ASN A 272 9.40 -27.15 15.25
CA ASN A 272 8.07 -27.25 15.88
C ASN A 272 7.09 -28.13 15.09
N PHE A 273 7.40 -28.45 13.83
CA PHE A 273 6.63 -29.42 13.07
C PHE A 273 6.85 -30.84 13.57
N TYR A 274 8.06 -31.14 14.06
CA TYR A 274 8.42 -32.41 14.67
C TYR A 274 7.88 -32.59 16.09
N GLN A 275 7.64 -31.48 16.80
CA GLN A 275 7.21 -31.51 18.21
C GLN A 275 5.73 -31.15 18.43
N SER A 276 5.00 -30.77 17.37
CA SER A 276 3.54 -30.63 17.46
C SER A 276 2.92 -32.04 17.55
N PRO A 277 2.12 -32.37 18.59
CA PRO A 277 1.59 -33.72 18.80
C PRO A 277 0.63 -34.25 17.72
N LEU A 278 0.47 -33.55 16.60
CA LEU A 278 -0.61 -33.74 15.66
C LEU A 278 -0.28 -34.56 14.42
N PHE A 279 0.87 -35.22 14.40
CA PHE A 279 1.12 -36.31 13.47
C PHE A 279 1.80 -37.46 14.21
N LYS A 280 1.02 -38.09 15.09
CA LYS A 280 1.28 -39.45 15.55
C LYS A 280 -0.03 -40.25 15.45
N ALA A 281 -0.20 -40.94 14.34
CA ALA A 281 -0.75 -42.29 14.36
C ALA A 281 0.43 -43.18 13.93
N ASP A 282 0.75 -44.16 14.75
CA ASP A 282 2.01 -44.90 14.76
C ASP A 282 2.43 -45.44 13.38
N GLN A 283 3.42 -44.80 12.77
CA GLN A 283 4.77 -45.32 12.47
C GLN A 283 5.40 -44.47 11.34
N SER A 284 6.31 -43.54 11.71
CA SER A 284 7.28 -42.80 10.86
C SER A 284 6.68 -41.86 9.79
N PHE A 285 7.08 -40.59 9.61
CA PHE A 285 8.37 -40.16 9.04
C PHE A 285 8.59 -38.63 9.15
N ALA A 286 9.87 -38.25 9.03
CA ALA A 286 10.44 -36.90 9.08
C ALA A 286 10.57 -36.24 7.68
N ALA A 287 10.58 -34.89 7.61
CA ALA A 287 10.72 -34.13 6.36
C ALA A 287 11.98 -33.24 6.31
N GLN A 288 12.96 -33.66 5.49
CA GLN A 288 14.14 -32.89 5.08
C GLN A 288 13.84 -32.05 3.82
N THR A 289 14.34 -30.81 3.76
CA THR A 289 14.21 -29.95 2.58
C THR A 289 15.47 -29.99 1.70
N LYS A 290 15.25 -30.23 0.40
CA LYS A 290 16.16 -30.12 -0.76
C LYS A 290 17.65 -30.46 -0.54
N THR A 291 17.96 -31.75 -0.61
CA THR A 291 19.08 -32.24 -1.44
C THR A 291 18.75 -33.67 -1.86
N LEU A 292 18.72 -33.90 -3.19
CA LEU A 292 18.46 -35.16 -3.90
C LEU A 292 17.46 -36.17 -3.30
N LEU A 293 16.31 -36.28 -3.98
CA LEU A 293 15.36 -37.39 -3.86
C LEU A 293 16.01 -38.71 -4.28
N THR A 294 15.92 -39.72 -3.43
CA THR A 294 15.57 -41.07 -3.87
C THR A 294 14.51 -41.63 -2.92
N ASP A 295 13.34 -41.90 -3.50
CA ASP A 295 12.24 -42.75 -3.06
C ASP A 295 11.98 -42.86 -1.55
N ILE A 296 11.17 -41.93 -1.04
CA ILE A 296 10.45 -42.12 0.21
C ILE A 296 8.96 -41.99 -0.11
N GLU A 297 8.24 -43.10 0.01
CA GLU A 297 6.79 -43.16 -0.13
C GLU A 297 6.12 -42.57 1.12
N TRP A 298 5.12 -41.70 0.93
CA TRP A 298 4.35 -41.07 2.00
C TRP A 298 2.87 -41.48 1.91
N GLU A 299 2.26 -41.74 3.07
CA GLU A 299 0.83 -42.09 3.21
C GLU A 299 0.05 -41.00 3.98
N ALA A 300 -1.12 -40.61 3.47
CA ALA A 300 -2.04 -39.71 4.16
C ALA A 300 -3.30 -40.45 4.65
N TRP A 301 -3.86 -40.03 5.79
CA TRP A 301 -5.01 -40.70 6.44
C TRP A 301 -6.30 -39.88 6.32
N ASN A 302 -7.37 -40.43 5.75
CA ASN A 302 -8.68 -39.75 5.63
C ASN A 302 -9.71 -40.13 6.71
N GLY A 303 -9.30 -40.91 7.73
CA GLY A 303 -10.20 -41.41 8.76
C GLY A 303 -10.79 -42.80 8.51
N LYS A 304 -10.57 -43.43 7.34
CA LYS A 304 -10.92 -44.84 7.07
C LYS A 304 -9.91 -45.65 6.27
N THR A 305 -9.06 -45.02 5.46
CA THR A 305 -8.02 -45.69 4.65
C THR A 305 -6.80 -44.79 4.50
N THR A 306 -5.63 -45.42 4.36
CA THR A 306 -4.39 -44.80 3.90
C THR A 306 -4.45 -44.60 2.39
N VAL A 307 -4.13 -43.39 1.93
CA VAL A 307 -4.10 -43.03 0.51
C VAL A 307 -2.68 -42.56 0.17
N PRO A 308 -2.01 -43.17 -0.83
CA PRO A 308 -0.68 -42.74 -1.26
C PRO A 308 -0.69 -41.30 -1.80
N LEU A 309 0.33 -40.49 -1.46
CA LEU A 309 0.41 -39.10 -1.90
C LEU A 309 0.49 -38.94 -3.44
N HIS A 310 0.88 -39.97 -4.18
CA HIS A 310 0.87 -39.91 -5.65
C HIS A 310 -0.55 -39.78 -6.23
N CYS A 311 -1.58 -40.22 -5.51
CA CYS A 311 -2.98 -39.95 -5.85
C CYS A 311 -3.34 -38.46 -5.70
N PHE A 312 -2.53 -37.69 -4.96
CA PHE A 312 -2.68 -36.25 -4.76
C PHE A 312 -1.82 -35.42 -5.74
N LYS A 313 -0.97 -36.04 -6.58
CA LYS A 313 -0.18 -35.33 -7.60
C LYS A 313 -1.04 -34.66 -8.69
N SER A 314 -2.29 -35.07 -8.84
CA SER A 314 -3.29 -34.43 -9.72
C SER A 314 -4.03 -33.27 -9.05
N LEU A 315 -3.87 -33.06 -7.73
CA LEU A 315 -4.67 -32.10 -6.96
C LEU A 315 -4.04 -30.71 -7.00
N LYS A 316 -4.58 -29.89 -7.89
CA LYS A 316 -4.27 -28.46 -8.04
C LYS A 316 -4.95 -27.58 -6.97
N GLN A 317 -5.23 -28.07 -5.75
CA GLN A 317 -6.03 -27.33 -4.77
C GLN A 317 -5.28 -27.04 -3.47
N CYS A 318 -5.42 -25.80 -2.96
CA CYS A 318 -4.96 -25.41 -1.63
C CYS A 318 -5.67 -26.22 -0.53
N PHE A 319 -4.89 -26.80 0.37
CA PHE A 319 -5.41 -27.48 1.54
C PHE A 319 -5.47 -26.52 2.73
N TYR A 320 -6.64 -26.42 3.35
CA TYR A 320 -6.77 -25.96 4.72
C TYR A 320 -6.61 -27.19 5.61
N LEU A 321 -5.51 -27.27 6.36
CA LEU A 321 -5.35 -28.33 7.35
C LEU A 321 -5.88 -27.79 8.69
N LEU A 322 -7.14 -28.13 8.97
CA LEU A 322 -7.64 -28.06 10.34
C LEU A 322 -7.10 -29.26 11.10
N THR A 323 -6.29 -29.00 12.12
CA THR A 323 -5.96 -30.05 13.08
C THR A 323 -6.83 -29.88 14.31
N THR A 324 -7.73 -30.83 14.52
CA THR A 324 -8.75 -30.78 15.57
C THR A 324 -8.18 -30.98 16.98
N GLN A 325 -6.96 -31.54 17.13
CA GLN A 325 -6.37 -31.80 18.44
C GLN A 325 -5.78 -30.54 19.11
N ASN A 326 -5.20 -29.58 18.36
CA ASN A 326 -4.64 -28.34 18.93
C ASN A 326 -5.55 -27.11 18.80
N LYS A 327 -6.73 -27.25 18.15
CA LYS A 327 -7.68 -26.15 17.90
C LYS A 327 -7.04 -24.94 17.20
N ARG A 328 -6.24 -25.22 16.17
CA ARG A 328 -5.48 -24.23 15.37
C ARG A 328 -5.81 -24.39 13.88
N LEU A 329 -5.73 -23.28 13.12
CA LEU A 329 -5.96 -23.26 11.67
C LEU A 329 -4.62 -23.15 10.93
N PHE A 330 -4.28 -24.14 10.09
CA PHE A 330 -3.04 -24.17 9.32
C PHE A 330 -3.32 -23.94 7.84
N LEU A 331 -2.44 -23.19 7.18
CA LEU A 331 -2.48 -22.99 5.73
C LEU A 331 -1.28 -23.64 5.03
N TRP A 332 -1.56 -24.31 3.92
CA TRP A 332 -0.57 -24.88 3.01
C TRP A 332 -0.46 -24.04 1.72
N LEU A 333 0.76 -23.65 1.35
CA LEU A 333 1.01 -22.73 0.25
C LEU A 333 2.12 -23.25 -0.71
N ASN A 334 1.75 -23.49 -1.98
CA ASN A 334 2.62 -23.83 -3.12
C ASN A 334 3.70 -24.93 -2.90
N GLY A 335 3.29 -26.08 -2.34
CA GLY A 335 4.14 -27.28 -2.30
C GLY A 335 5.28 -27.28 -1.27
N ASP A 336 5.58 -26.14 -0.66
CA ASP A 336 6.45 -26.07 0.50
C ASP A 336 5.65 -26.34 1.79
N LEU A 337 6.07 -27.34 2.57
CA LEU A 337 5.56 -27.62 3.93
C LEU A 337 6.06 -26.51 4.87
N MET A 338 5.45 -25.33 4.77
CA MET A 338 5.70 -24.20 5.67
C MET A 338 4.42 -23.87 6.42
N PRO A 339 4.36 -24.16 7.72
CA PRO A 339 3.14 -24.00 8.48
C PRO A 339 3.01 -22.54 8.88
N ILE A 340 2.05 -21.85 8.30
CA ILE A 340 1.53 -20.66 8.99
C ILE A 340 0.34 -21.11 9.82
N GLU A 341 0.34 -20.70 11.08
CA GLU A 341 -0.81 -20.86 11.96
C GLU A 341 -1.56 -19.52 12.00
N ILE A 342 -2.83 -19.54 11.60
CA ILE A 342 -3.73 -18.42 11.82
C ILE A 342 -4.18 -18.47 13.27
N LEU A 343 -3.94 -17.38 14.00
CA LEU A 343 -4.28 -17.26 15.42
C LEU A 343 -5.65 -16.60 15.61
N THR A 344 -5.93 -15.55 14.83
CA THR A 344 -7.21 -14.84 14.83
C THR A 344 -7.64 -14.50 13.41
N LEU A 345 -8.94 -14.60 13.20
CA LEU A 345 -9.61 -14.29 11.94
C LEU A 345 -10.86 -13.45 12.19
N LYS A 346 -11.30 -12.75 11.15
CA LYS A 346 -12.49 -11.91 11.21
C LYS A 346 -13.41 -12.21 10.04
N ARG A 347 -14.65 -12.63 10.32
CA ARG A 347 -15.70 -12.75 9.30
C ARG A 347 -16.05 -11.36 8.77
N ALA A 348 -16.30 -11.23 7.47
CA ALA A 348 -16.76 -9.96 6.90
C ALA A 348 -17.99 -9.42 7.65
N GLY A 349 -17.88 -8.23 8.24
CA GLY A 349 -18.94 -7.59 9.04
C GLY A 349 -19.12 -8.14 10.47
N GLY A 350 -18.36 -9.17 10.87
CA GLY A 350 -18.44 -9.79 12.20
C GLY A 350 -17.37 -9.30 13.17
N ARG A 351 -17.44 -9.81 14.41
CA ARG A 351 -16.38 -9.64 15.42
C ARG A 351 -15.17 -10.52 15.06
N THR A 352 -14.00 -10.10 15.54
CA THR A 352 -12.80 -10.95 15.49
C THR A 352 -13.03 -12.18 16.36
N ILE A 353 -12.63 -13.34 15.86
CA ILE A 353 -12.75 -14.63 16.54
C ILE A 353 -11.40 -15.35 16.54
N THR A 354 -11.09 -16.04 17.63
CA THR A 354 -9.88 -16.86 17.70
C THR A 354 -10.04 -18.07 16.77
N ALA A 355 -8.92 -18.64 16.30
CA ALA A 355 -8.97 -19.88 15.55
C ALA A 355 -9.67 -21.00 16.36
N LYS A 356 -9.43 -21.05 17.68
CA LYS A 356 -10.09 -21.98 18.60
C LYS A 356 -11.61 -21.84 18.59
N ASP A 357 -12.12 -20.62 18.73
CA ASP A 357 -13.57 -20.37 18.77
C ASP A 357 -14.22 -20.61 17.41
N PHE A 358 -13.51 -20.26 16.33
CA PHE A 358 -13.94 -20.57 14.98
C PHE A 358 -14.14 -22.08 14.78
N ILE A 359 -13.17 -22.89 15.23
CA ILE A 359 -13.22 -24.36 15.14
C ILE A 359 -14.31 -24.95 16.04
N ASN A 360 -14.44 -24.48 17.28
CA ASN A 360 -15.46 -24.98 18.21
C ASN A 360 -16.89 -24.57 17.78
N GLY A 361 -17.04 -23.40 17.18
CA GLY A 361 -18.32 -22.86 16.73
C GLY A 361 -18.77 -23.37 15.36
N SER A 362 -17.85 -23.89 14.54
CA SER A 362 -18.21 -24.52 13.27
C SER A 362 -18.76 -25.93 13.54
N ARG A 363 -20.06 -26.15 13.30
CA ARG A 363 -20.63 -27.51 13.15
C ARG A 363 -20.11 -28.25 11.90
N GLU A 364 -19.29 -27.58 11.10
CA GLU A 364 -18.83 -28.03 9.82
C GLU A 364 -17.50 -28.78 9.96
N LYS A 365 -17.49 -30.04 9.49
CA LYS A 365 -16.23 -30.65 9.06
C LYS A 365 -15.78 -29.85 7.84
N PHE A 366 -14.74 -29.03 7.97
CA PHE A 366 -14.16 -28.36 6.82
C PHE A 366 -13.65 -29.46 5.87
N PRO A 367 -14.03 -29.43 4.58
CA PRO A 367 -13.58 -30.44 3.66
C PRO A 367 -12.07 -30.36 3.59
N ILE A 368 -11.40 -31.46 3.94
CA ILE A 368 -10.16 -31.79 3.27
C ILE A 368 -10.62 -32.00 1.83
N ALA A 369 -10.49 -30.97 0.99
CA ALA A 369 -10.86 -31.06 -0.41
C ALA A 369 -9.84 -31.98 -1.10
N VAL A 370 -10.10 -33.28 -1.03
CA VAL A 370 -9.48 -34.29 -1.88
C VAL A 370 -10.48 -34.50 -3.00
N ASN A 371 -10.18 -33.99 -4.19
CA ASN A 371 -11.02 -34.20 -5.36
C ASN A 371 -10.19 -34.64 -6.56
#